data_AF-J5K528-F1
#
_entry.id   AF-J5K528-F1
#
_cell.length_a   1.000
_cell.length_b   1.000
_cell.length_c   1.000
_cell.angle_alpha   90.00
_cell.angle_beta   90.00
_cell.angle_gamma   90.00
#
_symmetry.space_group_name_H-M   'P 1'
#
loop_
_entity.id
_entity.type
_entity.pdbx_description
1 polymer ?
#
loop_
_entity_poly.entity_id
_entity_poly.type
_entity_poly.pdbx_seq_one_letter_code
_entity_poly.pdbx_strand_id
1 'polypeptide(L)'
;MLILLSSLYMIYGFLFLYSYVKDIGLLRYLYAKKNINTLLTIELIFIIVASFIVFTSQPMNWMVGLIMIFHIFGVVWIVAFPESFYSMYEESMSIDPGSVESMSGWILIGFGIFVYLSRIIT
;
A
#
# COMPACT_ATOMS: atom_id res chain seq x y z
N MET A 1 2.49 -7.95 16.47
CA MET A 1 2.79 -7.70 15.05
C MET A 1 1.56 -7.36 14.20
N LEU A 2 0.45 -8.11 14.28
CA LEU A 2 -0.78 -7.77 13.54
C LEU A 2 -1.34 -6.37 13.86
N ILE A 3 -1.35 -5.98 15.15
CA ILE A 3 -1.75 -4.63 15.55
C ILE A 3 -0.84 -3.57 14.91
N LEU A 4 0.48 -3.77 14.94
CA LEU A 4 1.44 -2.85 14.33
C LEU A 4 1.18 -2.69 12.82
N LEU A 5 1.07 -3.80 12.08
CA LEU A 5 0.84 -3.76 10.64
C LEU A 5 -0.50 -3.08 10.30
N SER A 6 -1.55 -3.40 11.05
CA SER A 6 -2.85 -2.74 10.92
C SER A 6 -2.76 -1.24 11.17
N SER A 7 -2.07 -0.82 12.25
CA SER A 7 -1.85 0.59 12.56
C SER A 7 -1.06 1.32 11.47
N LEU A 8 -0.04 0.68 10.88
CA LEU A 8 0.72 1.25 9.76
C LEU A 8 -0.18 1.50 8.54
N TYR A 9 -1.01 0.52 8.17
CA TYR A 9 -1.98 0.69 7.09
C TYR A 9 -3.00 1.81 7.37
N MET A 10 -3.51 1.87 8.60
CA MET A 10 -4.44 2.93 9.01
C MET A 10 -3.80 4.31 8.92
N ILE A 11 -2.60 4.49 9.50
CA ILE A 11 -1.87 5.76 9.46
C ILE A 11 -1.61 6.15 8.01
N TYR A 12 -1.14 5.22 7.18
CA TYR A 12 -0.81 5.52 5.79
C TYR A 12 -2.05 5.84 4.95
N GLY A 13 -3.15 5.11 5.15
CA GLY A 13 -4.43 5.41 4.53
C GLY A 13 -4.98 6.79 4.95
N PHE A 14 -4.89 7.14 6.23
CA PHE A 14 -5.26 8.49 6.69
C PHE A 14 -4.36 9.58 6.12
N LEU A 15 -3.07 9.34 5.90
CA LEU A 15 -2.18 10.30 5.24
C LEU A 15 -2.62 10.57 3.80
N PHE A 16 -3.05 9.55 3.06
CA PHE A 16 -3.62 9.73 1.72
C PHE A 16 -4.96 10.50 1.75
N LEU A 17 -5.88 10.14 2.64
CA LEU A 17 -7.15 10.87 2.77
C LEU A 17 -6.95 12.32 3.23
N TYR A 18 -6.01 12.56 4.13
CA TYR A 18 -5.64 13.91 4.55
C TYR A 18 -5.05 14.70 3.39
N SER A 19 -4.14 14.08 2.64
CA SER A 19 -3.54 14.68 1.45
C SER A 19 -4.59 15.04 0.40
N TYR A 20 -5.58 14.16 0.18
CA TYR A 20 -6.72 14.41 -0.70
C TYR A 20 -7.56 15.61 -0.22
N VAL A 21 -7.96 15.64 1.06
CA VAL A 21 -8.76 16.75 1.63
C VAL A 21 -8.01 18.08 1.58
N LYS A 22 -6.68 18.06 1.62
CA LYS A 22 -5.81 19.25 1.62
C LYS A 22 -5.20 19.57 0.25
N ASP A 23 -5.51 18.80 -0.78
CA ASP A 23 -4.94 18.91 -2.13
C ASP A 23 -3.40 18.98 -2.14
N ILE A 24 -2.75 18.17 -1.30
CA ILE A 24 -1.28 18.12 -1.19
C ILE A 24 -0.68 17.33 -2.35
N GLY A 25 -1.35 16.25 -2.79
CA GLY A 25 -0.87 15.38 -3.86
C GLY A 25 0.24 14.43 -3.42
N LEU A 26 0.08 13.76 -2.27
CA LEU A 26 1.01 12.77 -1.74
C LEU A 26 1.23 11.61 -2.73
N LEU A 27 0.17 11.14 -3.40
CA LEU A 27 0.30 10.07 -4.40
C LEU A 27 1.20 10.54 -5.54
N ARG A 28 0.95 11.75 -6.03
CA ARG A 28 1.77 12.39 -7.07
C ARG A 28 3.21 12.59 -6.63
N TYR A 29 3.44 12.93 -5.36
CA TYR A 29 4.79 13.01 -4.82
C TYR A 29 5.50 11.65 -4.84
N LEU A 30 4.85 10.60 -4.34
CA LEU A 30 5.46 9.27 -4.23
C LEU A 30 5.70 8.61 -5.59
N TYR A 31 4.76 8.80 -6.52
CA TYR A 31 4.80 8.19 -7.85
C TYR A 31 5.69 8.99 -8.82
N ALA A 32 6.16 10.19 -8.46
CA ALA A 32 7.12 10.91 -9.29
C ALA A 32 8.41 10.09 -9.45
N LYS A 33 8.92 9.97 -10.69
CA LYS A 33 10.15 9.20 -11.02
C LYS A 33 11.33 9.50 -10.10
N LYS A 34 11.53 10.77 -9.73
CA LYS A 34 12.60 11.21 -8.81
C LYS A 34 12.46 10.69 -7.37
N ASN A 35 11.24 10.31 -6.96
CA ASN A 35 10.90 9.90 -5.61
C ASN A 35 10.56 8.40 -5.52
N ILE A 36 10.69 7.64 -6.62
CA ILE A 36 10.25 6.24 -6.68
C ILE A 36 10.95 5.36 -5.64
N ASN A 37 12.19 5.68 -5.28
CA ASN A 37 12.92 4.98 -4.23
C ASN A 37 12.25 5.12 -2.86
N THR A 38 11.59 6.25 -2.58
CA THR A 38 10.80 6.45 -1.36
C THR A 38 9.60 5.53 -1.35
N LEU A 39 8.86 5.44 -2.47
CA LEU A 39 7.74 4.51 -2.60
C LEU A 39 8.20 3.05 -2.40
N LEU A 40 9.26 2.63 -3.11
CA LEU A 40 9.83 1.29 -2.98
C LEU A 40 10.31 0.98 -1.56
N THR A 41 10.84 1.98 -0.85
CA THR A 41 11.25 1.81 0.56
C THR A 41 10.03 1.58 1.46
N ILE A 42 8.94 2.32 1.25
CA ILE A 42 7.68 2.13 1.99
C ILE A 42 7.12 0.73 1.72
N GLU A 43 7.04 0.34 0.45
CA GLU A 43 6.59 -1.00 0.03
C GLU A 43 7.43 -2.11 0.69
N LEU A 44 8.76 -1.95 0.73
CA LEU A 44 9.66 -2.93 1.35
C LEU A 44 9.43 -3.05 2.86
N ILE A 45 9.12 -1.96 3.56
CA ILE A 45 8.76 -2.01 4.99
C ILE A 45 7.49 -2.86 5.18
N PHE A 46 6.45 -2.64 4.37
CA PHE A 46 5.23 -3.44 4.43
C PHE A 46 5.50 -4.92 4.13
N ILE A 47 6.31 -5.23 3.12
CA ILE A 47 6.71 -6.60 2.78
C ILE A 47 7.45 -7.27 3.94
N ILE A 48 8.41 -6.60 4.57
CA ILE A 48 9.18 -7.16 5.68
C ILE A 48 8.27 -7.45 6.88
N VAL A 49 7.42 -6.49 7.26
CA VAL A 49 6.51 -6.65 8.41
C VAL A 49 5.48 -7.75 8.13
N ALA A 50 4.92 -7.80 6.92
CA ALA A 50 3.98 -8.83 6.52
C ALA A 50 4.64 -10.21 6.46
N SER A 51 5.85 -10.32 5.88
CA SER A 51 6.63 -11.56 5.83
C SER A 51 6.88 -12.12 7.23
N PHE A 52 7.28 -11.27 8.17
CA PHE A 52 7.49 -11.69 9.54
C PHE A 52 6.22 -12.33 10.14
N ILE A 53 5.06 -11.72 9.91
CA ILE A 53 3.78 -12.28 10.39
C ILE A 53 3.47 -13.62 9.70
N VAL A 54 3.54 -13.67 8.38
CA VAL A 54 3.21 -14.86 7.59
C VAL A 54 4.05 -16.06 8.00
N PHE A 55 5.36 -15.87 8.19
CA PHE A 55 6.28 -16.97 8.51
C PHE A 55 6.36 -17.29 10.01
N THR A 56 5.76 -16.49 10.90
CA THR A 56 5.75 -16.76 12.36
C THR A 56 4.38 -17.15 12.90
N SER A 57 3.28 -16.89 12.19
CA SER A 57 1.93 -17.31 12.57
C SER A 57 1.70 -18.82 12.32
N GLN A 58 1.11 -19.51 13.31
CA GLN A 58 0.70 -20.90 13.23
C GLN A 58 -0.72 -21.06 13.80
N PRO A 59 -1.75 -21.34 12.97
CA PRO A 59 -1.69 -21.52 11.52
C PRO A 59 -1.28 -20.23 10.78
N MET A 60 -0.79 -20.37 9.54
CA MET A 60 -0.37 -19.22 8.73
C MET A 60 -1.53 -18.23 8.54
N ASN A 61 -1.25 -16.93 8.77
CA ASN A 61 -2.23 -15.88 8.51
C ASN A 61 -2.34 -15.58 7.01
N TRP A 62 -3.23 -16.31 6.34
CA TRP A 62 -3.42 -16.25 4.89
C TRP A 62 -3.89 -14.88 4.38
N MET A 63 -4.66 -14.12 5.18
CA MET A 63 -5.08 -12.76 4.80
C MET A 63 -3.88 -11.83 4.68
N VAL A 64 -2.97 -11.86 5.66
CA VAL A 64 -1.72 -11.09 5.60
C VAL A 64 -0.83 -11.58 4.44
N GLY A 65 -0.82 -12.90 4.18
CA GLY A 65 -0.10 -13.46 3.03
C GLY A 65 -0.59 -12.92 1.68
N LEU A 66 -1.91 -12.79 1.51
CA LEU A 66 -2.50 -12.24 0.29
C LEU A 66 -2.14 -10.74 0.12
N ILE A 67 -2.20 -9.97 1.21
CA ILE A 67 -1.78 -8.56 1.20
C ILE A 67 -0.29 -8.42 0.88
N MET A 68 0.56 -9.27 1.44
CA MET A 68 1.99 -9.30 1.13
C MET A 68 2.25 -9.51 -0.36
N ILE A 69 1.50 -10.40 -1.02
CA ILE A 69 1.63 -10.65 -2.47
C ILE A 69 1.28 -9.39 -3.27
N PHE A 70 0.28 -8.59 -2.87
CA PHE A 70 -0.02 -7.33 -3.56
C PHE A 70 1.15 -6.34 -3.50
N HIS A 71 1.81 -6.21 -2.36
CA HIS A 71 3.00 -5.37 -2.23
C HIS A 71 4.16 -5.88 -3.11
N ILE A 72 4.41 -7.18 -3.11
CA ILE A 72 5.44 -7.78 -3.97
C ILE A 72 5.11 -7.51 -5.46
N PHE A 73 3.86 -7.68 -5.85
CA PHE A 73 3.41 -7.38 -7.21
C PHE A 73 3.65 -5.91 -7.57
N GLY A 74 3.30 -4.98 -6.67
CA GLY A 74 3.55 -3.54 -6.87
C GLY A 74 5.03 -3.23 -7.09
N VAL A 75 5.91 -3.77 -6.25
CA VAL A 75 7.37 -3.62 -6.40
C VAL A 75 7.87 -4.21 -7.71
N VAL A 76 7.44 -5.43 -8.06
CA VAL A 76 7.83 -6.07 -9.33
C VAL A 76 7.36 -5.25 -10.52
N TRP A 77 6.14 -4.71 -10.48
CA TRP A 77 5.61 -3.89 -11.56
C TRP A 77 6.46 -2.63 -11.78
N ILE A 78 6.78 -1.91 -10.70
CA ILE A 78 7.60 -0.70 -10.75
C ILE A 78 9.00 -1.00 -11.28
N VAL A 79 9.63 -2.09 -10.82
CA VAL A 79 11.04 -2.39 -11.13
C VAL A 79 11.21 -3.07 -12.49
N ALA A 80 10.38 -4.06 -12.80
CA ALA A 80 10.52 -4.87 -14.01
C ALA A 80 9.80 -4.28 -15.21
N PHE A 81 8.71 -3.52 -15.00
CA PHE A 81 7.90 -2.94 -16.08
C PHE A 81 7.57 -1.46 -15.82
N PRO A 82 8.59 -0.59 -15.62
CA PRO A 82 8.38 0.81 -15.25
C PRO A 82 7.56 1.59 -16.28
N GLU A 83 7.75 1.34 -17.58
CA GLU A 83 6.99 2.03 -18.64
C GLU A 83 5.49 1.77 -18.53
N SER A 84 5.10 0.51 -18.30
CA SER A 84 3.71 0.11 -18.09
C SER A 84 3.12 0.72 -16.82
N PHE A 85 3.89 0.75 -15.74
CA PHE A 85 3.45 1.39 -14.49
C PHE A 85 3.19 2.88 -14.69
N TYR A 86 4.13 3.59 -15.31
CA TYR A 86 4.01 5.03 -15.53
C TYR A 86 2.93 5.40 -16.53
N SER A 87 2.72 4.61 -17.58
CA SER A 87 1.62 4.86 -18.53
C SER A 87 0.26 4.75 -17.85
N MET A 88 0.04 3.73 -17.01
CA MET A 88 -1.19 3.58 -16.25
C MET A 88 -1.37 4.73 -15.25
N TYR A 89 -0.29 5.11 -14.55
CA TYR A 89 -0.33 6.21 -13.61
C TYR A 89 -0.73 7.53 -14.30
N GLU A 90 -0.08 7.88 -15.42
CA GLU A 90 -0.39 9.09 -16.19
C GLU A 90 -1.84 9.08 -16.70
N GLU A 91 -2.32 7.94 -17.20
CA GLU A 91 -3.72 7.77 -17.62
C GLU A 91 -4.69 8.00 -16.45
N SER A 92 -4.46 7.35 -15.31
CA SER A 92 -5.33 7.47 -14.13
C SER A 92 -5.38 8.91 -13.59
N MET A 93 -4.24 9.61 -13.59
CA MET A 93 -4.14 11.00 -13.16
C MET A 93 -4.76 11.97 -14.17
N SER A 94 -4.87 11.61 -15.45
CA SER A 94 -5.54 12.46 -16.45
C SER A 94 -7.06 12.46 -16.31
N ILE A 95 -7.62 11.41 -15.71
CA ILE A 95 -9.08 11.22 -15.57
C ILE A 95 -9.59 11.96 -14.32
N ASP A 96 -9.12 11.57 -13.13
CA ASP A 96 -9.51 12.21 -11.86
C ASP A 96 -8.44 11.96 -10.79
N PRO A 97 -7.44 12.86 -10.66
CA PRO A 97 -6.38 12.78 -9.65
C PRO A 97 -6.87 12.60 -8.22
N GLY A 98 -7.97 13.27 -7.87
CA GLY A 98 -8.51 13.28 -6.51
C GLY A 98 -9.12 11.92 -6.15
N SER A 99 -9.81 11.30 -7.11
CA SER A 99 -10.36 9.96 -6.94
C SER A 99 -9.28 8.90 -6.71
N VAL A 100 -8.16 8.96 -7.44
CA VAL A 100 -7.08 7.96 -7.31
C VAL A 100 -6.39 8.07 -5.94
N GLU A 101 -6.15 9.30 -5.47
CA GLU A 101 -5.54 9.53 -4.17
C GLU A 101 -6.46 9.10 -3.02
N SER A 102 -7.75 9.47 -3.07
CA SER A 102 -8.72 9.06 -2.05
C SER A 102 -8.98 7.55 -2.06
N MET A 103 -9.04 6.92 -3.24
CA MET A 103 -9.17 5.47 -3.38
C MET A 103 -7.97 4.74 -2.77
N SER A 104 -6.76 5.23 -2.98
CA SER A 104 -5.54 4.68 -2.35
C SER A 104 -5.64 4.70 -0.83
N GLY A 105 -6.14 5.80 -0.26
CA GLY A 105 -6.40 5.93 1.18
C GLY A 105 -7.41 4.90 1.70
N TRP A 106 -8.53 4.72 1.01
CA TRP A 106 -9.56 3.75 1.41
C TRP A 106 -9.11 2.29 1.28
N ILE A 107 -8.34 1.94 0.24
CA ILE A 107 -7.76 0.60 0.08
C ILE A 107 -6.85 0.27 1.26
N LEU A 108 -5.97 1.20 1.65
CA LEU A 108 -5.06 1.02 2.78
C LEU A 108 -5.81 0.89 4.11
N ILE A 109 -6.86 1.69 4.33
CA ILE A 109 -7.73 1.52 5.51
C ILE A 109 -8.39 0.13 5.50
N GLY A 110 -8.88 -0.31 4.34
CA GLY A 110 -9.42 -1.66 4.14
C GLY A 110 -8.42 -2.75 4.52
N PHE A 111 -7.17 -2.65 4.05
CA PHE A 111 -6.08 -3.55 4.46
C PHE A 111 -5.85 -3.51 5.97
N GLY A 112 -5.84 -2.32 6.57
CA GLY A 112 -5.71 -2.16 8.02
C GLY A 112 -6.81 -2.91 8.79
N ILE A 113 -8.07 -2.79 8.36
CA ILE A 113 -9.21 -3.51 8.95
C ILE A 113 -9.05 -5.02 8.76
N PHE A 114 -8.71 -5.48 7.55
CA PHE A 114 -8.53 -6.91 7.27
C PHE A 114 -7.43 -7.53 8.11
N VAL A 115 -6.27 -6.87 8.24
CA VAL A 115 -5.19 -7.32 9.12
C VAL A 115 -5.65 -7.35 10.57
N TYR A 116 -6.38 -6.34 11.04
CA TYR A 116 -6.87 -6.30 12.41
C TYR A 116 -7.84 -7.44 12.74
N LEU A 117 -8.80 -7.69 11.83
CA LEU A 117 -9.81 -8.73 11.98
C LEU A 117 -9.23 -10.14 11.80
N SER A 118 -8.12 -10.28 11.06
CA SER A 118 -7.47 -11.59 10.88
C SER A 118 -7.06 -12.24 12.21
N ARG A 119 -6.85 -11.45 13.29
CA ARG A 119 -6.60 -11.94 14.66
C ARG A 119 -7.70 -12.84 15.23
N ILE A 120 -8.90 -12.81 14.65
CA ILE A 120 -10.04 -13.60 15.13
C ILE A 120 -10.05 -15.00 14.49
N ILE A 121 -9.42 -15.15 13.31
CA ILE A 121 -9.49 -16.36 12.49
C ILE A 121 -8.17 -17.14 12.39
N THR A 122 -7.08 -16.60 12.94
CA THR A 122 -5.74 -17.21 13.03
C THR A 122 -5.14 -16.97 14.39
#